data_AF-A0A1G3CI55-F1
#
_entry.id   AF-A0A1G3CI55-F1
#
_cell.length_a   1.000
_cell.length_b   1.000
_cell.length_c   1.000
_cell.angle_alpha   90.00
_cell.angle_beta   90.00
_cell.angle_gamma   90.00
#
_symmetry.space_group_name_H-M   'P 1'
#
loop_
_entity.id
_entity.type
_entity.pdbx_description
1 polymer ?
#
loop_
_entity_poly.entity_id
_entity_poly.type
_entity_poly.pdbx_seq_one_letter_code
_entity_poly.pdbx_strand_id
1 'polypeptide(L)'
;LTRYDNFFKNRRIGKDLFITLRVPNPMVEKSEAKILLETLESAPRSYDTASLFYGDDNIPPIFEVILPMTTNTESINRVYYYYRDFVVGKQHKKCFENDITIKEWIGEFKPDTLEVIPLFEDIPYMLSADTMVQNYLQDKQFPYQRVFLGRSDPALNYGMLPAILVAKITLQRLHALQERIKIPIYPILGLGSNLFRGNLTPMNVTECLNEFSSVQTFTIQSAFKYDYDEGLVRKAIETMNNHTRTVPTTIDEEIALDITERLASAYREQIKELAPLINEIARFVPRRRMRKLHIGLFGYSRNVEGITLPRV
;
A
#
# COMPACT_ATOMS: atom_id res chain seq x y z
N LEU A 1 -1.84 -9.52 -21.45
CA LEU A 1 -2.32 -10.88 -21.79
C LEU A 1 -1.84 -11.29 -23.17
N THR A 2 -2.24 -10.61 -24.25
CA THR A 2 -1.94 -11.00 -25.65
C THR A 2 -0.47 -11.04 -26.04
N ARG A 3 0.38 -10.16 -25.50
CA ARG A 3 1.83 -10.11 -25.84
C ARG A 3 2.65 -11.26 -25.25
N TYR A 4 2.22 -11.83 -24.13
CA TYR A 4 2.94 -12.89 -23.41
C TYR A 4 1.94 -13.99 -23.00
N ASP A 5 1.17 -14.48 -23.97
CA ASP A 5 0.01 -15.33 -23.74
C ASP A 5 0.38 -16.62 -22.99
N ASN A 6 1.45 -17.31 -23.40
CA ASN A 6 1.92 -18.54 -22.79
C ASN A 6 2.31 -18.36 -21.32
N PHE A 7 2.88 -17.20 -20.96
CA PHE A 7 3.21 -16.91 -19.57
C PHE A 7 1.94 -16.79 -18.74
N PHE A 8 0.98 -15.99 -19.21
CA PHE A 8 -0.24 -15.72 -18.46
C PHE A 8 -1.19 -16.92 -18.39
N LYS A 9 -1.24 -17.77 -19.42
CA LYS A 9 -1.96 -19.06 -19.37
C LYS A 9 -1.46 -19.98 -18.24
N ASN A 10 -0.15 -19.96 -17.96
CA ASN A 10 0.47 -20.75 -16.89
C ASN A 10 0.54 -20.04 -15.52
N ARG A 11 0.18 -18.75 -15.48
CA ARG A 11 0.25 -17.87 -14.31
C ARG A 11 -0.97 -16.94 -14.31
N ARG A 12 -2.11 -17.46 -13.81
CA ARG A 12 -3.41 -16.79 -13.81
C ARG A 12 -3.37 -15.58 -12.89
N ILE A 13 -3.64 -14.40 -13.45
CA ILE A 13 -3.84 -13.18 -12.66
C ILE A 13 -5.09 -13.36 -11.79
N GLY A 14 -5.06 -12.94 -10.53
CA GLY A 14 -6.12 -13.16 -9.55
C GLY A 14 -5.98 -14.46 -8.76
N LYS A 15 -5.07 -15.37 -9.17
CA LYS A 15 -4.82 -16.65 -8.50
C LYS A 15 -3.34 -16.89 -8.21
N ASP A 16 -2.50 -16.89 -9.25
CA ASP A 16 -1.06 -17.11 -9.14
C ASP A 16 -0.28 -15.79 -9.07
N LEU A 17 -0.82 -14.75 -9.71
CA LEU A 17 -0.27 -13.39 -9.75
C LEU A 17 -1.35 -12.40 -9.34
N PHE A 18 -0.97 -11.36 -8.60
CA PHE A 18 -1.94 -10.37 -8.10
C PHE A 18 -1.63 -8.99 -8.66
N ILE A 19 -2.65 -8.32 -9.19
CA ILE A 19 -2.59 -6.91 -9.56
C ILE A 19 -3.32 -6.11 -8.49
N THR A 20 -2.55 -5.32 -7.74
CA THR A 20 -3.08 -4.43 -6.70
C THR A 20 -2.82 -2.98 -7.11
N LEU A 21 -3.88 -2.21 -7.34
CA LEU A 21 -3.77 -0.83 -7.81
C LEU A 21 -3.61 0.13 -6.63
N ARG A 22 -2.62 1.04 -6.66
CA ARG A 22 -2.59 2.20 -5.74
C ARG A 22 -3.48 3.28 -6.33
N VAL A 23 -4.61 3.56 -5.67
CA VAL A 23 -5.52 4.63 -6.05
C VAL A 23 -5.04 5.97 -5.48
N PRO A 24 -5.43 7.12 -6.04
CA PRO A 24 -5.22 8.40 -5.38
C PRO A 24 -6.17 8.52 -4.17
N ASN A 25 -5.75 9.28 -3.15
CA ASN A 25 -6.60 9.62 -2.01
C ASN A 25 -7.22 11.01 -2.22
N PRO A 26 -8.54 11.14 -2.50
CA PRO A 26 -9.17 12.43 -2.80
C PRO A 26 -9.08 13.48 -1.70
N MET A 27 -8.91 13.06 -0.44
CA MET A 27 -8.77 13.99 0.69
C MET A 27 -7.44 14.76 0.66
N VAL A 28 -6.43 14.18 -0.01
CA VAL A 28 -5.06 14.70 -0.07
C VAL A 28 -4.70 15.13 -1.49
N GLU A 29 -5.04 14.31 -2.48
CA GLU A 29 -4.66 14.45 -3.88
C GLU A 29 -5.83 15.03 -4.69
N LYS A 30 -6.28 16.23 -4.32
CA LYS A 30 -7.49 16.86 -4.88
C LYS A 30 -7.51 16.94 -6.42
N SER A 31 -6.36 17.21 -7.04
CA SER A 31 -6.24 17.27 -8.51
C SER A 31 -6.44 15.94 -9.21
N GLU A 32 -6.28 14.82 -8.49
CA GLU A 32 -6.35 13.45 -8.99
C GLU A 32 -7.54 12.69 -8.40
N ALA A 33 -8.41 13.38 -7.65
CA ALA A 33 -9.57 12.79 -7.00
C ALA A 33 -10.48 12.00 -7.97
N LYS A 34 -10.61 12.45 -9.22
CA LYS A 34 -11.43 11.75 -10.23
C LYS A 34 -10.75 10.50 -10.80
N ILE A 35 -9.42 10.42 -10.75
CA ILE A 35 -8.66 9.23 -11.16
C ILE A 35 -8.98 8.05 -10.24
N LEU A 36 -9.35 8.28 -8.97
CA LEU A 36 -9.89 7.22 -8.11
C LEU A 36 -11.07 6.52 -8.78
N LEU A 37 -12.02 7.30 -9.28
CA LEU A 37 -13.26 6.78 -9.86
C LEU A 37 -12.94 5.96 -11.12
N GLU A 38 -12.11 6.51 -12.01
CA GLU A 38 -11.63 5.83 -13.22
C GLU A 38 -10.89 4.52 -12.89
N THR A 39 -10.09 4.53 -11.83
CA THR A 39 -9.33 3.35 -11.40
C THR A 39 -10.26 2.26 -10.87
N LEU A 40 -11.27 2.62 -10.07
CA LEU A 40 -12.26 1.67 -9.56
C LEU A 40 -13.14 1.09 -10.69
N GLU A 41 -13.54 1.92 -11.64
CA GLU A 41 -14.27 1.51 -12.86
C GLU A 41 -13.46 0.59 -13.77
N SER A 42 -12.13 0.58 -13.63
CA SER A 42 -11.27 -0.30 -14.42
C SER A 42 -11.35 -1.77 -14.00
N ALA A 43 -11.83 -2.10 -12.79
CA ALA A 43 -11.89 -3.47 -12.29
C ALA A 43 -12.91 -4.34 -13.06
N PRO A 44 -14.18 -3.93 -13.26
CA PRO A 44 -15.13 -4.62 -14.14
C PRO A 44 -14.62 -4.86 -15.55
N ARG A 45 -14.09 -3.83 -16.19
CA ARG A 45 -13.50 -3.96 -17.53
C ARG A 45 -12.34 -4.95 -17.57
N SER A 46 -11.53 -4.98 -16.51
CA SER A 46 -10.41 -5.92 -16.41
C SER A 46 -10.90 -7.34 -16.19
N TYR A 47 -11.99 -7.52 -15.43
CA TYR A 47 -12.68 -8.79 -15.27
C TYR A 47 -13.12 -9.34 -16.63
N ASP A 48 -13.85 -8.57 -17.43
CA ASP A 48 -14.30 -9.01 -18.76
C ASP A 48 -13.14 -9.47 -19.65
N THR A 49 -12.05 -8.68 -19.64
CA THR A 49 -10.83 -8.99 -20.39
C THR A 49 -10.20 -10.31 -19.91
N ALA A 50 -10.22 -10.58 -18.61
CA ALA A 50 -9.70 -11.81 -18.04
C ALA A 50 -10.62 -13.00 -18.36
N SER A 51 -11.94 -12.86 -18.21
CA SER A 51 -12.90 -13.92 -18.52
C SER A 51 -12.85 -14.33 -19.99
N LEU A 52 -12.67 -13.38 -20.91
CA LEU A 52 -12.46 -13.68 -22.33
C LEU A 52 -11.16 -14.45 -22.60
N PHE A 53 -10.10 -14.20 -21.81
CA PHE A 53 -8.79 -14.81 -22.03
C PHE A 53 -8.63 -16.17 -21.33
N TYR A 54 -9.18 -16.33 -20.13
CA TYR A 54 -9.04 -17.53 -19.30
C TYR A 54 -10.27 -18.44 -19.31
N GLY A 55 -11.40 -17.98 -19.85
CA GLY A 55 -12.71 -18.57 -19.62
C GLY A 55 -13.38 -17.98 -18.38
N ASP A 56 -14.69 -18.15 -18.28
CA ASP A 56 -15.49 -17.63 -17.17
C ASP A 56 -15.31 -18.50 -15.91
N ASP A 57 -14.17 -18.32 -15.23
CA ASP A 57 -13.77 -19.03 -14.01
C ASP A 57 -14.19 -18.30 -12.72
N ASN A 58 -14.87 -17.15 -12.86
CA ASN A 58 -15.24 -16.25 -11.77
C ASN A 58 -14.06 -15.78 -10.89
N ILE A 59 -12.84 -15.72 -11.46
CA ILE A 59 -11.65 -15.23 -10.75
C ILE A 59 -11.35 -13.78 -11.18
N PRO A 60 -11.58 -12.78 -10.31
CA PRO A 60 -11.29 -11.39 -10.65
C PRO A 60 -9.78 -11.14 -10.75
N PRO A 61 -9.29 -10.48 -11.81
CA PRO A 61 -7.86 -10.16 -11.92
C PRO A 61 -7.44 -9.02 -10.99
N ILE A 62 -8.39 -8.17 -10.57
CA ILE A 62 -8.20 -7.07 -9.62
C ILE A 62 -9.35 -7.18 -8.63
N PHE A 63 -9.02 -7.45 -7.37
CA PHE A 63 -9.98 -7.53 -6.26
C PHE A 63 -9.52 -6.75 -5.02
N GLU A 64 -8.34 -6.12 -5.08
CA GLU A 64 -7.73 -5.33 -4.02
C GLU A 64 -7.23 -3.99 -4.56
N VAL A 65 -7.40 -2.92 -3.77
CA VAL A 65 -6.85 -1.59 -4.06
C VAL A 65 -6.15 -1.00 -2.84
N ILE A 66 -5.03 -0.30 -3.05
CA ILE A 66 -4.27 0.38 -2.00
C ILE A 66 -4.70 1.85 -1.92
N LEU A 67 -5.18 2.28 -0.75
CA LEU A 67 -5.48 3.67 -0.45
C LEU A 67 -4.30 4.32 0.32
N PRO A 68 -3.53 5.24 -0.30
CA PRO A 68 -2.42 5.90 0.35
C PRO A 68 -2.86 6.98 1.34
N MET A 69 -1.92 7.40 2.20
CA MET A 69 -2.13 8.51 3.15
C MET A 69 -3.41 8.33 3.96
N THR A 70 -3.66 7.10 4.42
CA THR A 70 -4.87 6.77 5.18
C THR A 70 -4.75 7.36 6.58
N THR A 71 -5.75 8.13 6.99
CA THR A 71 -5.75 8.85 8.29
C THR A 71 -6.98 8.55 9.15
N ASN A 72 -7.98 7.87 8.61
CA ASN A 72 -9.22 7.51 9.30
C ASN A 72 -9.97 6.38 8.58
N THR A 73 -10.82 5.67 9.32
CA THR A 73 -11.64 4.55 8.82
C THR A 73 -12.61 4.98 7.73
N GLU A 74 -13.19 6.18 7.85
CA GLU A 74 -14.20 6.69 6.91
C GLU A 74 -13.62 6.81 5.50
N SER A 75 -12.34 7.17 5.35
CA SER A 75 -11.67 7.22 4.06
C SER A 75 -11.60 5.85 3.38
N ILE A 76 -11.34 4.79 4.14
CA ILE A 76 -11.32 3.40 3.66
C ILE A 76 -12.74 2.96 3.27
N ASN A 77 -13.72 3.25 4.13
CA ASN A 77 -15.14 2.96 3.89
C ASN A 77 -15.68 3.66 2.65
N ARG A 78 -15.30 4.92 2.40
CA ARG A 78 -15.72 5.64 1.19
C ARG A 78 -15.29 4.93 -0.08
N VAL A 79 -14.06 4.42 -0.16
CA VAL A 79 -13.59 3.67 -1.33
C VAL A 79 -14.37 2.37 -1.50
N TYR A 80 -14.53 1.60 -0.42
CA TYR A 80 -15.27 0.34 -0.44
C TYR A 80 -16.73 0.52 -0.89
N TYR A 81 -17.45 1.42 -0.21
CA TYR A 81 -18.87 1.66 -0.48
C TYR A 81 -19.09 2.34 -1.83
N TYR A 82 -18.19 3.22 -2.25
CA TYR A 82 -18.26 3.79 -3.59
C TYR A 82 -18.20 2.69 -4.66
N TYR A 83 -17.24 1.77 -4.56
CA TYR A 83 -17.15 0.66 -5.50
C TYR A 83 -18.42 -0.20 -5.48
N ARG A 84 -18.81 -0.70 -4.30
CA ARG A 84 -19.96 -1.60 -4.17
C ARG A 84 -21.27 -0.95 -4.66
N ASP A 85 -21.55 0.28 -4.22
CA ASP A 85 -22.87 0.88 -4.41
C ASP A 85 -23.00 1.68 -5.71
N PHE A 86 -21.89 2.25 -6.21
CA PHE A 86 -21.91 3.14 -7.37
C PHE A 86 -21.24 2.54 -8.60
N VAL A 87 -20.15 1.78 -8.45
CA VAL A 87 -19.51 1.10 -9.60
C VAL A 87 -20.26 -0.18 -9.93
N VAL A 88 -20.47 -1.06 -8.95
CA VAL A 88 -21.19 -2.32 -9.15
C VAL A 88 -22.71 -2.08 -9.09
N GLY A 89 -23.19 -1.34 -8.09
CA GLY A 89 -24.62 -1.12 -7.89
C GLY A 89 -25.34 -0.40 -9.02
N LYS A 90 -24.63 0.38 -9.87
CA LYS A 90 -25.26 1.00 -11.06
C LYS A 90 -25.76 -0.03 -12.07
N GLN A 91 -25.25 -1.27 -12.06
CA GLN A 91 -25.70 -2.31 -12.98
C GLN A 91 -27.21 -2.59 -12.87
N HIS A 92 -27.81 -2.32 -11.71
CA HIS A 92 -29.25 -2.48 -11.45
C HIS A 92 -30.10 -1.26 -11.82
N LYS A 93 -29.46 -0.15 -12.24
CA LYS A 93 -30.16 1.08 -12.64
C LYS A 93 -30.50 1.03 -14.13
N LYS A 94 -31.47 1.86 -14.51
CA LYS A 94 -31.88 2.14 -15.89
C LYS A 94 -31.37 3.53 -16.30
N CYS A 95 -31.06 3.74 -17.58
CA CYS A 95 -30.62 5.06 -18.06
C CYS A 95 -31.77 6.07 -18.10
N PHE A 96 -32.98 5.61 -18.39
CA PHE A 96 -34.23 6.39 -18.38
C PHE A 96 -35.44 5.49 -18.06
N GLU A 97 -36.62 6.09 -17.93
CA GLU A 97 -37.85 5.38 -17.59
C GLU A 97 -38.23 4.34 -18.65
N ASN A 98 -38.71 3.17 -18.22
CA ASN A 98 -39.06 2.03 -19.09
C ASN A 98 -37.93 1.42 -19.93
N ASP A 99 -36.66 1.75 -19.64
CA ASP A 99 -35.49 1.14 -20.30
C ASP A 99 -35.13 -0.25 -19.73
N ILE A 100 -34.17 -0.93 -20.37
CA ILE A 100 -33.46 -2.08 -19.78
C ILE A 100 -32.48 -1.62 -18.70
N THR A 101 -32.04 -2.54 -17.85
CA THR A 101 -30.98 -2.28 -16.86
C THR A 101 -29.61 -2.13 -17.53
N ILE A 102 -28.70 -1.41 -16.88
CA ILE A 102 -27.30 -1.30 -17.34
C ILE A 102 -26.67 -2.69 -17.48
N LYS A 103 -26.99 -3.63 -16.58
CA LYS A 103 -26.55 -5.04 -16.68
C LYS A 103 -27.02 -5.72 -17.98
N GLU A 104 -28.28 -5.57 -18.34
CA GLU A 104 -28.82 -6.16 -19.58
C GLU A 104 -28.19 -5.54 -20.83
N TRP A 105 -27.78 -4.27 -20.75
CA TRP A 105 -27.15 -3.57 -21.88
C TRP A 105 -25.68 -3.94 -22.08
N ILE A 106 -24.86 -3.91 -21.03
CA ILE A 106 -23.39 -4.02 -21.13
C ILE A 106 -22.76 -5.17 -20.33
N GLY A 107 -23.58 -5.98 -19.66
CA GLY A 107 -23.11 -7.13 -18.88
C GLY A 107 -22.98 -6.87 -17.38
N GLU A 108 -22.61 -7.91 -16.65
CA GLU A 108 -22.43 -7.86 -15.20
C GLU A 108 -21.18 -7.09 -14.78
N PHE A 109 -21.26 -6.44 -13.62
CA PHE A 109 -20.13 -5.74 -13.02
C PHE A 109 -19.50 -6.64 -11.97
N LYS A 110 -18.30 -7.17 -12.27
CA LYS A 110 -17.53 -8.05 -11.37
C LYS A 110 -16.12 -7.52 -11.11
N PRO A 111 -15.50 -7.79 -9.94
CA PRO A 111 -16.09 -8.45 -8.77
C PRO A 111 -17.16 -7.58 -8.09
N ASP A 112 -18.05 -8.19 -7.30
CA ASP A 112 -19.14 -7.47 -6.62
C ASP A 112 -18.63 -6.50 -5.53
N THR A 113 -17.44 -6.77 -5.00
CA THR A 113 -16.75 -5.96 -4.01
C THR A 113 -15.25 -5.89 -4.31
N LEU A 114 -14.57 -4.91 -3.72
CA LEU A 114 -13.11 -4.83 -3.67
C LEU A 114 -12.67 -4.72 -2.21
N GLU A 115 -11.56 -5.34 -1.87
CA GLU A 115 -10.90 -5.13 -0.58
C GLU A 115 -10.02 -3.88 -0.65
N VAL A 116 -10.15 -2.99 0.35
CA VAL A 116 -9.34 -1.78 0.44
C VAL A 116 -8.20 -2.02 1.40
N ILE A 117 -6.97 -1.91 0.90
CA ILE A 117 -5.72 -2.00 1.67
C ILE A 117 -5.33 -0.58 2.11
N PRO A 118 -5.50 -0.22 3.39
CA PRO A 118 -5.03 1.06 3.87
C PRO A 118 -3.51 1.09 3.88
N LEU A 119 -2.93 2.17 3.35
CA LEU A 119 -1.51 2.48 3.45
C LEU A 119 -1.30 3.62 4.45
N PHE A 120 -0.70 3.27 5.58
CA PHE A 120 -0.32 4.18 6.66
C PHE A 120 1.13 4.65 6.46
N GLU A 121 1.32 5.95 6.34
CA GLU A 121 2.60 6.59 5.97
C GLU A 121 3.07 7.61 7.03
N ASP A 122 2.42 7.66 8.19
CA ASP A 122 2.71 8.61 9.27
C ASP A 122 2.53 7.97 10.66
N ILE A 123 3.34 8.37 11.64
CA ILE A 123 3.46 7.70 12.96
C ILE A 123 2.12 7.63 13.71
N PRO A 124 1.35 8.72 13.89
CA PRO A 124 0.09 8.67 14.64
C PRO A 124 -0.92 7.67 14.05
N TYR A 125 -0.98 7.59 12.71
CA TYR A 125 -1.89 6.69 12.00
C TYR A 125 -1.36 5.25 11.96
N MET A 126 -0.05 5.06 11.89
CA MET A 126 0.56 3.73 12.06
C MET A 126 0.29 3.16 13.44
N LEU A 127 0.43 3.96 14.50
CA LEU A 127 0.13 3.52 15.87
C LEU A 127 -1.37 3.22 16.05
N SER A 128 -2.25 3.89 15.31
CA SER A 128 -3.70 3.69 15.37
C SER A 128 -4.24 2.70 14.32
N ALA A 129 -3.36 2.05 13.56
CA ALA A 129 -3.75 1.24 12.40
C ALA A 129 -4.65 0.05 12.78
N ASP A 130 -4.40 -0.57 13.93
CA ASP A 130 -5.21 -1.67 14.46
C ASP A 130 -6.66 -1.22 14.74
N THR A 131 -6.83 -0.06 15.38
CA THR A 131 -8.16 0.49 15.67
C THR A 131 -8.91 0.85 14.39
N MET A 132 -8.23 1.47 13.42
CA MET A 132 -8.84 1.82 12.14
C MET A 132 -9.25 0.58 11.33
N VAL A 133 -8.38 -0.44 11.30
CA VAL A 133 -8.65 -1.71 10.62
C VAL A 133 -9.79 -2.45 11.30
N GLN A 134 -9.82 -2.50 12.63
CA GLN A 134 -10.94 -3.10 13.37
C GLN A 134 -12.27 -2.44 13.00
N ASN A 135 -12.32 -1.10 13.02
CA ASN A 135 -13.52 -0.35 12.69
C ASN A 135 -13.94 -0.56 11.22
N TYR A 136 -12.97 -0.68 10.30
CA TYR A 136 -13.25 -0.98 8.90
C TYR A 136 -13.90 -2.36 8.71
N LEU A 137 -13.53 -3.35 9.53
CA LEU A 137 -14.00 -4.73 9.40
C LEU A 137 -15.35 -5.01 10.09
N GLN A 138 -15.89 -4.09 10.88
CA GLN A 138 -17.09 -4.33 11.70
C GLN A 138 -18.31 -4.83 10.92
N ASP A 139 -18.49 -4.35 9.68
CA ASP A 139 -19.64 -4.61 8.82
C ASP A 139 -19.26 -5.35 7.52
N LYS A 140 -18.06 -5.96 7.48
CA LYS A 140 -17.52 -6.65 6.30
C LYS A 140 -17.13 -8.08 6.64
N GLN A 141 -17.52 -9.00 5.77
CA GLN A 141 -17.20 -10.42 5.90
C GLN A 141 -16.07 -10.76 4.93
N PHE A 142 -14.85 -10.36 5.29
CA PHE A 142 -13.66 -10.71 4.51
C PHE A 142 -12.95 -11.93 5.10
N PRO A 143 -12.42 -12.83 4.26
CA PRO A 143 -11.64 -13.97 4.74
C PRO A 143 -10.30 -13.55 5.36
N TYR A 144 -9.83 -12.33 5.05
CA TYR A 144 -8.64 -11.72 5.60
C TYR A 144 -8.66 -10.19 5.40
N GLN A 145 -7.67 -9.50 5.94
CA GLN A 145 -7.40 -8.09 5.63
C GLN A 145 -5.92 -7.83 5.39
N ARG A 146 -5.56 -7.10 4.33
CA ARG A 146 -4.19 -6.62 4.13
C ARG A 146 -4.02 -5.21 4.67
N VAL A 147 -2.85 -4.91 5.25
CA VAL A 147 -2.54 -3.58 5.80
C VAL A 147 -1.15 -3.17 5.35
N PHE A 148 -1.01 -2.00 4.75
CA PHE A 148 0.26 -1.55 4.19
C PHE A 148 0.90 -0.48 5.07
N LEU A 149 2.13 -0.71 5.49
CA LEU A 149 2.95 0.23 6.25
C LEU A 149 4.04 0.83 5.36
N GLY A 150 4.03 2.15 5.20
CA GLY A 150 5.07 2.88 4.49
C GLY A 150 6.22 3.22 5.43
N ARG A 151 7.45 2.75 5.14
CA ARG A 151 8.61 3.04 6.01
C ARG A 151 9.37 4.31 5.64
N SER A 152 9.42 4.64 4.35
CA SER A 152 10.23 5.76 3.85
C SER A 152 9.73 7.13 4.34
N ASP A 153 8.42 7.28 4.46
CA ASP A 153 7.78 8.55 4.77
C ASP A 153 7.89 8.91 6.27
N PRO A 154 7.64 7.98 7.21
CA PRO A 154 7.97 8.19 8.61
C PRO A 154 9.46 8.41 8.84
N ALA A 155 10.35 7.68 8.13
CA ALA A 155 11.78 7.88 8.27
C ALA A 155 12.19 9.31 7.89
N LEU A 156 11.64 9.85 6.80
CA LEU A 156 11.91 11.22 6.35
C LEU A 156 11.46 12.26 7.38
N ASN A 157 10.31 12.06 8.01
CA ASN A 157 9.71 13.04 8.92
C ASN A 157 10.22 12.95 10.36
N TYR A 158 10.55 11.74 10.83
CA TYR A 158 10.84 11.45 12.24
C TYR A 158 12.19 10.79 12.47
N GLY A 159 12.90 10.41 11.41
CA GLY A 159 14.17 9.72 11.50
C GLY A 159 14.05 8.20 11.37
N MET A 160 15.19 7.58 11.04
CA MET A 160 15.28 6.18 10.64
C MET A 160 14.84 5.18 11.73
N LEU A 161 15.31 5.38 12.96
CA LEU A 161 15.05 4.49 14.09
C LEU A 161 13.61 4.63 14.62
N PRO A 162 13.06 5.85 14.84
CA PRO A 162 11.63 6.04 15.11
C PRO A 162 10.71 5.29 14.15
N ALA A 163 10.99 5.36 12.84
CA ALA A 163 10.21 4.64 11.84
C ALA A 163 10.27 3.11 11.98
N ILE A 164 11.40 2.55 12.40
CA ILE A 164 11.55 1.09 12.64
C ILE A 164 10.75 0.68 13.88
N LEU A 165 10.92 1.42 14.99
CA LEU A 165 10.25 1.12 16.25
C LEU A 165 8.72 1.17 16.08
N VAL A 166 8.21 2.23 15.46
CA VAL A 166 6.77 2.36 15.20
C VAL A 166 6.26 1.25 14.28
N ALA A 167 7.00 0.87 13.24
CA ALA A 167 6.60 -0.26 12.40
C ALA A 167 6.49 -1.57 13.21
N LYS A 168 7.43 -1.84 14.12
CA LYS A 168 7.39 -3.02 15.01
C LYS A 168 6.20 -2.98 15.97
N ILE A 169 5.94 -1.83 16.60
CA ILE A 169 4.75 -1.62 17.45
C ILE A 169 3.47 -1.88 16.65
N THR A 170 3.34 -1.28 15.47
CA THR A 170 2.16 -1.47 14.62
C THR A 170 1.96 -2.93 14.22
N LEU A 171 3.02 -3.65 13.86
CA LEU A 171 2.94 -5.07 13.54
C LEU A 171 2.51 -5.92 14.76
N GLN A 172 3.00 -5.58 15.96
CA GLN A 172 2.58 -6.21 17.21
C GLN A 172 1.09 -5.98 17.50
N ARG A 173 0.61 -4.73 17.36
CA ARG A 173 -0.81 -4.37 17.56
C ARG A 173 -1.73 -5.02 16.52
N LEU A 174 -1.33 -5.04 15.24
CA LEU A 174 -2.06 -5.74 14.18
C LEU A 174 -2.11 -7.25 14.44
N HIS A 175 -1.04 -7.84 14.97
CA HIS A 175 -1.06 -9.24 15.36
C HIS A 175 -2.04 -9.52 16.51
N ALA A 176 -2.01 -8.71 17.57
CA ALA A 176 -2.97 -8.81 18.67
C ALA A 176 -4.43 -8.61 18.19
N LEU A 177 -4.66 -7.69 17.25
CA LEU A 177 -5.97 -7.50 16.63
C LEU A 177 -6.45 -8.76 15.92
N GLN A 178 -5.60 -9.37 15.08
CA GLN A 178 -5.94 -10.60 14.34
C GLN A 178 -6.40 -11.70 15.31
N GLU A 179 -5.71 -11.84 16.44
CA GLU A 179 -6.05 -12.81 17.47
C GLU A 179 -7.37 -12.49 18.17
N ARG A 180 -7.70 -11.20 18.34
CA ARG A 180 -8.95 -10.76 18.96
C ARG A 180 -10.16 -10.97 18.05
N ILE A 181 -10.07 -10.57 16.79
CA ILE A 181 -11.21 -10.61 15.85
C ILE A 181 -11.30 -11.90 15.03
N LYS A 182 -10.27 -12.76 15.12
CA LYS A 182 -10.18 -14.04 14.39
C LYS A 182 -10.30 -13.91 12.87
N ILE A 183 -9.86 -12.76 12.34
CA ILE A 183 -9.68 -12.50 10.91
C ILE A 183 -8.17 -12.40 10.65
N PRO A 184 -7.60 -13.21 9.74
CA PRO A 184 -6.21 -13.10 9.36
C PRO A 184 -5.87 -11.70 8.86
N ILE A 185 -4.80 -11.10 9.40
CA ILE A 185 -4.26 -9.83 8.92
C ILE A 185 -2.93 -10.11 8.24
N TYR A 186 -2.75 -9.63 7.01
CA TYR A 186 -1.56 -9.83 6.17
C TYR A 186 -0.84 -8.49 5.92
N PRO A 187 0.15 -8.13 6.75
CA PRO A 187 0.86 -6.87 6.60
C PRO A 187 1.72 -6.81 5.33
N ILE A 188 1.77 -5.65 4.72
CA ILE A 188 2.69 -5.26 3.65
C ILE A 188 3.66 -4.23 4.21
N LEU A 189 4.95 -4.38 3.97
CA LEU A 189 5.96 -3.40 4.40
C LEU A 189 6.69 -2.78 3.21
N GLY A 190 6.62 -1.45 3.14
CA GLY A 190 7.19 -0.64 2.07
C GLY A 190 8.63 -0.26 2.35
N LEU A 191 9.58 -1.00 1.78
CA LEU A 191 11.02 -0.83 1.99
C LEU A 191 11.75 -0.41 0.72
N GLY A 192 12.67 0.54 0.86
CA GLY A 192 13.68 0.86 -0.15
C GLY A 192 15.03 0.20 0.18
N SER A 193 15.91 0.14 -0.82
CA SER A 193 17.22 -0.52 -0.67
C SER A 193 18.25 0.28 0.12
N ASN A 194 18.12 1.60 0.21
CA ASN A 194 19.02 2.37 1.07
C ASN A 194 18.64 2.20 2.56
N LEU A 195 19.64 2.35 3.44
CA LEU A 195 19.49 2.13 4.87
C LEU A 195 18.34 2.94 5.48
N PHE A 196 18.23 4.22 5.09
CA PHE A 196 17.21 5.14 5.60
C PHE A 196 15.78 4.74 5.21
N ARG A 197 15.57 4.12 4.05
CA ARG A 197 14.25 3.79 3.49
C ARG A 197 13.83 2.35 3.61
N GLY A 198 14.71 1.45 4.01
CA GLY A 198 14.34 0.08 4.39
C GLY A 198 15.48 -0.88 4.53
N ASN A 199 16.64 -0.54 3.95
CA ASN A 199 17.78 -1.44 3.82
C ASN A 199 17.43 -2.79 3.19
N LEU A 200 16.37 -2.90 2.38
CA LEU A 200 16.03 -4.16 1.72
C LEU A 200 16.83 -4.29 0.42
N THR A 201 17.85 -5.13 0.45
CA THR A 201 18.75 -5.40 -0.69
C THR A 201 18.82 -6.91 -0.95
N PRO A 202 19.23 -7.34 -2.14
CA PRO A 202 19.43 -8.76 -2.41
C PRO A 202 20.47 -9.42 -1.49
N MET A 203 21.38 -8.65 -0.89
CA MET A 203 22.44 -9.15 0.00
C MET A 203 22.00 -9.42 1.43
N ASN A 204 20.87 -8.85 1.87
CA ASN A 204 20.46 -8.89 3.29
C ASN A 204 18.97 -9.23 3.48
N VAL A 205 18.40 -9.95 2.52
CA VAL A 205 16.99 -10.36 2.57
C VAL A 205 16.71 -11.18 3.82
N THR A 206 17.58 -12.10 4.20
CA THR A 206 17.37 -12.98 5.36
C THR A 206 17.25 -12.18 6.66
N GLU A 207 18.12 -11.19 6.86
CA GLU A 207 18.09 -10.30 8.01
C GLU A 207 16.78 -9.48 8.03
N CYS A 208 16.36 -8.96 6.88
CA CYS A 208 15.11 -8.21 6.76
C CYS A 208 13.88 -9.07 7.08
N LEU A 209 13.86 -10.33 6.60
CA LEU A 209 12.78 -11.27 6.87
C LEU A 209 12.73 -11.63 8.37
N ASN A 210 13.88 -11.84 9.00
CA ASN A 210 13.96 -12.11 10.43
C ASN A 210 13.53 -10.91 11.28
N GLU A 211 13.89 -9.69 10.86
CA GLU A 211 13.55 -8.46 11.58
C GLU A 211 12.04 -8.15 11.55
N PHE A 212 11.38 -8.50 10.43
CA PHE A 212 9.96 -8.25 10.17
C PHE A 212 9.21 -9.55 9.85
N SER A 213 9.39 -10.55 10.69
CA SER A 213 8.91 -11.93 10.49
C SER A 213 7.38 -12.08 10.35
N SER A 214 6.61 -11.09 10.80
CA SER A 214 5.14 -11.06 10.66
C SER A 214 4.63 -10.37 9.40
N VAL A 215 5.51 -9.86 8.55
CA VAL A 215 5.14 -9.24 7.28
C VAL A 215 4.88 -10.31 6.22
N GLN A 216 3.75 -10.22 5.53
CA GLN A 216 3.37 -11.14 4.46
C GLN A 216 3.96 -10.73 3.10
N THR A 217 4.10 -9.42 2.86
CA THR A 217 4.54 -8.90 1.56
C THR A 217 5.52 -7.74 1.75
N PHE A 218 6.65 -7.80 1.06
CA PHE A 218 7.62 -6.72 1.02
C PHE A 218 7.64 -6.09 -0.37
N THR A 219 7.77 -4.76 -0.44
CA THR A 219 7.88 -4.09 -1.73
C THR A 219 9.28 -4.24 -2.33
N ILE A 220 9.36 -4.67 -3.58
CA ILE A 220 10.62 -4.71 -4.34
C ILE A 220 10.73 -3.46 -5.24
N GLN A 221 11.58 -2.52 -4.85
CA GLN A 221 11.78 -1.25 -5.55
C GLN A 221 12.80 -1.37 -6.70
N SER A 222 12.90 -0.33 -7.53
CA SER A 222 13.76 -0.35 -8.72
C SER A 222 15.23 -0.65 -8.41
N ALA A 223 15.78 -0.10 -7.32
CA ALA A 223 17.18 -0.29 -6.97
C ALA A 223 17.51 -1.77 -6.72
N PHE A 224 16.68 -2.45 -5.91
CA PHE A 224 16.77 -3.90 -5.70
C PHE A 224 16.84 -4.69 -7.00
N LYS A 225 16.09 -4.29 -8.03
CA LYS A 225 15.98 -5.05 -9.29
C LYS A 225 17.07 -4.76 -10.31
N TYR A 226 17.59 -3.54 -10.33
CA TYR A 226 18.36 -3.04 -11.47
C TYR A 226 19.76 -2.54 -11.11
N ASP A 227 20.03 -2.30 -9.83
CA ASP A 227 21.36 -1.86 -9.38
C ASP A 227 22.20 -3.05 -8.83
N TYR A 228 21.68 -4.28 -8.90
CA TYR A 228 22.33 -5.52 -8.45
C TYR A 228 22.35 -6.57 -9.56
N ASP A 229 23.26 -7.54 -9.44
CA ASP A 229 23.36 -8.69 -10.35
C ASP A 229 22.06 -9.51 -10.41
N GLU A 230 21.68 -9.95 -11.61
CA GLU A 230 20.42 -10.68 -11.82
C GLU A 230 20.36 -11.98 -11.01
N GLY A 231 21.45 -12.74 -10.96
CA GLY A 231 21.50 -14.01 -10.23
C GLY A 231 21.28 -13.81 -8.74
N LEU A 232 21.89 -12.76 -8.18
CA LEU A 232 21.70 -12.35 -6.80
C LEU A 232 20.24 -11.93 -6.54
N VAL A 233 19.65 -11.12 -7.42
CA VAL A 233 18.25 -10.69 -7.32
C VAL A 233 17.30 -11.89 -7.35
N ARG A 234 17.49 -12.84 -8.27
CA ARG A 234 16.66 -14.04 -8.38
C ARG A 234 16.71 -14.89 -7.12
N LYS A 235 17.92 -15.16 -6.61
CA LYS A 235 18.11 -15.92 -5.36
C LYS A 235 17.44 -15.21 -4.18
N ALA A 236 17.56 -13.90 -4.11
CA ALA A 236 16.93 -13.11 -3.07
C ALA A 236 15.39 -13.20 -3.12
N ILE A 237 14.78 -13.09 -4.30
CA ILE A 237 13.32 -13.27 -4.49
C ILE A 237 12.88 -14.69 -4.14
N GLU A 238 13.65 -15.72 -4.49
CA GLU A 238 13.36 -17.10 -4.12
C GLU A 238 13.36 -17.29 -2.60
N THR A 239 14.36 -16.75 -1.89
CA THR A 239 14.39 -16.73 -0.42
C THR A 239 13.13 -16.07 0.17
N MET A 240 12.68 -14.94 -0.39
CA MET A 240 11.48 -14.25 0.08
C MET A 240 10.20 -15.06 -0.16
N ASN A 241 10.07 -15.68 -1.33
CA ASN A 241 8.89 -16.47 -1.67
C ASN A 241 8.77 -17.76 -0.84
N ASN A 242 9.90 -18.31 -0.41
CA ASN A 242 9.96 -19.52 0.43
C ASN A 242 9.90 -19.23 1.93
N HIS A 243 9.91 -17.95 2.33
CA HIS A 243 9.83 -17.57 3.74
C HIS A 243 8.43 -17.81 4.30
N THR A 244 8.38 -18.44 5.48
CA THR A 244 7.13 -18.61 6.22
C THR A 244 7.02 -17.53 7.29
N ARG A 245 5.96 -16.74 7.18
CA ARG A 245 5.62 -15.69 8.15
C ARG A 245 5.38 -16.28 9.54
N THR A 246 5.89 -15.61 10.57
CA THR A 246 5.68 -15.96 11.99
C THR A 246 5.04 -14.81 12.77
N VAL A 247 4.91 -14.97 14.08
CA VAL A 247 4.51 -13.88 14.98
C VAL A 247 5.55 -12.75 14.96
N PRO A 248 5.15 -11.48 15.19
CA PRO A 248 6.08 -10.36 15.25
C PRO A 248 7.06 -10.50 16.42
N THR A 249 8.27 -9.97 16.25
CA THR A 249 9.20 -9.80 17.38
C THR A 249 8.59 -8.85 18.40
N THR A 250 8.39 -9.34 19.63
CA THR A 250 7.88 -8.53 20.73
C THR A 250 8.89 -7.48 21.16
N ILE A 251 8.41 -6.26 21.36
CA ILE A 251 9.18 -5.17 21.97
C ILE A 251 8.35 -4.52 23.07
N ASP A 252 9.04 -3.95 24.07
CA ASP A 252 8.40 -3.14 25.10
C ASP A 252 7.89 -1.84 24.45
N GLU A 253 6.57 -1.69 24.41
CA GLU A 253 5.93 -0.61 23.70
C GLU A 253 6.16 0.75 24.39
N GLU A 254 6.15 0.79 25.72
CA GLU A 254 6.34 2.02 26.49
C GLU A 254 7.75 2.57 26.30
N ILE A 255 8.76 1.68 26.44
CA ILE A 255 10.16 2.04 26.22
C ILE A 255 10.39 2.43 24.76
N ALA A 256 9.83 1.68 23.80
CA ALA A 256 10.01 1.99 22.39
C ALA A 256 9.37 3.33 21.99
N LEU A 257 8.22 3.70 22.57
CA LEU A 257 7.57 4.99 22.35
C LEU A 257 8.38 6.15 22.96
N ASP A 258 8.93 6.00 24.18
CA ASP A 258 9.82 7.00 24.77
C ASP A 258 11.05 7.25 23.88
N ILE A 259 11.73 6.18 23.46
CA ILE A 259 12.89 6.27 22.58
C ILE A 259 12.51 6.92 21.24
N THR A 260 11.34 6.57 20.69
CA THR A 260 10.84 7.14 19.44
C THR A 260 10.69 8.65 19.56
N GLU A 261 10.06 9.15 20.62
CA GLU A 261 9.84 10.59 20.82
C GLU A 261 11.16 11.35 20.98
N ARG A 262 12.06 10.84 21.82
CA ARG A 262 13.37 11.47 22.07
C ARG A 262 14.22 11.54 20.79
N LEU A 263 14.27 10.45 20.02
CA LEU A 263 15.00 10.41 18.76
C LEU A 263 14.33 11.27 17.68
N ALA A 264 13.01 11.28 17.59
CA ALA A 264 12.28 12.10 16.63
C ALA A 264 12.41 13.60 16.93
N SER A 265 12.45 13.99 18.20
CA SER A 265 12.75 15.36 18.62
C SER A 265 14.17 15.77 18.20
N ALA A 266 15.18 14.96 18.53
CA ALA A 266 16.56 15.24 18.15
C ALA A 266 16.75 15.30 16.62
N TYR A 267 16.10 14.39 15.88
CA TYR A 267 16.12 14.40 14.41
C TYR A 267 15.49 15.68 13.85
N ARG A 268 14.34 16.12 14.39
CA ARG A 268 13.66 17.34 13.94
C ARG A 268 14.52 18.58 14.15
N GLU A 269 15.22 18.70 15.27
CA GLU A 269 16.12 19.84 15.50
C GLU A 269 17.26 19.90 14.47
N GLN A 270 17.92 18.77 14.21
CA GLN A 270 19.02 18.73 13.25
C GLN A 270 18.55 18.92 11.80
N ILE A 271 17.42 18.31 11.43
CA ILE A 271 16.94 18.37 10.04
C ILE A 271 16.49 19.78 9.68
N LYS A 272 16.07 20.60 10.66
CA LYS A 272 15.72 22.00 10.42
C LYS A 272 16.89 22.80 9.88
N GLU A 273 18.06 22.61 10.46
CA GLU A 273 19.29 23.29 10.04
C GLU A 273 19.80 22.79 8.68
N LEU A 274 19.66 21.49 8.42
CA LEU A 274 20.18 20.85 7.21
C LEU A 274 19.26 20.96 6.00
N ALA A 275 17.96 21.21 6.20
CA ALA A 275 16.97 21.18 5.14
C ALA A 275 17.26 22.11 3.95
N PRO A 276 17.76 23.35 4.12
CA PRO A 276 18.11 24.21 2.98
C PRO A 276 19.17 23.56 2.07
N LEU A 277 20.25 23.04 2.66
CA LEU A 277 21.33 22.37 1.93
C LEU A 277 20.86 21.08 1.26
N ILE A 278 20.08 20.26 1.98
CA ILE A 278 19.50 19.02 1.42
C ILE A 278 18.64 19.34 0.19
N ASN A 279 17.79 20.38 0.28
CA ASN A 279 16.93 20.79 -0.83
C ASN A 279 17.71 21.34 -2.02
N GLU A 280 18.83 22.03 -1.80
CA GLU A 280 19.71 22.49 -2.86
C GLU A 280 20.33 21.30 -3.61
N ILE A 281 20.91 20.35 -2.87
CA ILE A 281 21.58 19.17 -3.44
C ILE A 281 20.56 18.26 -4.16
N ALA A 282 19.36 18.09 -3.60
CA ALA A 282 18.35 17.19 -4.16
C ALA A 282 17.91 17.54 -5.58
N ARG A 283 18.07 18.80 -6.01
CA ARG A 283 17.76 19.25 -7.39
C ARG A 283 18.65 18.58 -8.44
N PHE A 284 19.85 18.15 -8.04
CA PHE A 284 20.82 17.51 -8.92
C PHE A 284 20.67 15.99 -8.98
N VAL A 285 19.79 15.40 -8.18
CA VAL A 285 19.59 13.95 -8.20
C VAL A 285 18.74 13.56 -9.41
N PRO A 286 19.23 12.64 -10.27
CA PRO A 286 18.58 12.32 -11.53
C PRO A 286 17.23 11.62 -11.33
N ARG A 287 16.21 12.10 -12.05
CA ARG A 287 14.88 11.49 -12.06
C ARG A 287 14.86 10.27 -12.98
N ARG A 288 14.94 9.06 -12.41
CA ARG A 288 14.85 7.78 -13.17
C ARG A 288 13.41 7.35 -13.53
N ARG A 289 12.39 8.09 -13.06
CA ARG A 289 10.98 7.94 -13.48
C ARG A 289 10.36 9.33 -13.59
N MET A 290 9.43 9.50 -14.54
CA MET A 290 8.51 10.63 -14.52
C MET A 290 7.63 10.50 -13.26
N ARG A 291 8.06 11.16 -12.19
CA ARG A 291 7.19 11.43 -11.05
C ARG A 291 6.48 12.73 -11.37
N LYS A 292 5.15 12.70 -11.47
CA LYS A 292 4.38 13.91 -11.28
C LYS A 292 4.55 14.25 -9.81
N LEU A 293 5.26 15.33 -9.55
CA LEU A 293 5.44 15.82 -8.18
C LEU A 293 4.04 16.04 -7.59
N HIS A 294 3.80 15.63 -6.33
CA HIS A 294 2.64 16.13 -5.56
C HIS A 294 2.88 17.61 -5.18
N ILE A 295 3.31 18.42 -6.15
CA ILE A 295 3.40 19.87 -6.10
C ILE A 295 2.29 20.36 -7.04
N GLY A 296 1.04 20.00 -6.74
CA GLY A 296 -0.06 20.89 -7.09
C GLY A 296 -0.03 22.05 -6.10
N LEU A 297 -0.67 23.18 -6.43
CA LEU A 297 -0.92 24.28 -5.48
C LEU A 297 -1.52 23.83 -4.12
N PHE A 298 -2.04 22.60 -4.06
CA PHE A 298 -2.66 21.93 -2.92
C PHE A 298 -2.03 20.57 -2.58
N GLY A 299 -0.82 20.30 -3.07
CA GLY A 299 -0.12 19.05 -2.77
C GLY A 299 0.27 18.97 -1.29
N TYR A 300 0.27 17.76 -0.75
CA TYR A 300 0.71 17.44 0.60
C TYR A 300 2.22 17.73 0.72
N SER A 301 2.59 19.01 0.78
CA SER A 301 3.89 19.40 1.30
C SER A 301 3.86 19.02 2.77
N ARG A 302 4.64 17.99 3.10
CA ARG A 302 4.91 17.61 4.49
C ARG A 302 5.72 18.75 5.07
N ASN A 303 5.00 19.75 5.53
CA ASN A 303 5.53 20.91 6.20
C ASN A 303 5.69 20.49 7.66
N VAL A 304 6.89 20.07 8.03
CA VAL A 304 7.25 19.90 9.44
C VAL A 304 7.76 21.25 9.90
N GLU A 305 6.92 22.01 10.62
CA GLU A 305 7.30 23.29 11.24
C GLU A 305 7.95 24.33 10.28
N GLY A 306 7.39 24.45 9.08
CA GLY A 306 7.87 25.35 8.01
C GLY A 306 8.80 24.68 6.99
N ILE A 307 9.21 23.44 7.23
CA ILE A 307 10.27 22.78 6.46
C ILE A 307 9.73 21.66 5.61
N THR A 308 10.07 21.71 4.32
CA THR A 308 9.73 20.70 3.34
C THR A 308 11.01 19.98 2.90
N LEU A 309 11.07 18.67 3.11
CA LEU A 309 12.18 17.84 2.62
C LEU A 309 11.90 17.30 1.22
N PRO A 310 12.94 17.10 0.40
CA PRO A 310 12.76 16.71 -0.99
C PRO A 310 12.39 15.23 -1.12
N ARG A 311 11.55 14.91 -2.10
CA ARG A 311 11.20 13.52 -2.44
C ARG A 311 12.04 13.05 -3.63
N VAL A 312 13.17 12.42 -3.33
CA VAL A 312 14.17 11.97 -4.33
C VAL A 312 13.89 10.57 -4.87
#